data_AF-A0A929KYC9-F1
#
_entry.id   AF-A0A929KYC9-F1
#
_cell.length_a   1.000
_cell.length_b   1.000
_cell.length_c   1.000
_cell.angle_alpha   90.00
_cell.angle_beta   90.00
_cell.angle_gamma   90.00
#
_symmetry.space_group_name_H-M   'P 1'
#
loop_
_entity.id
_entity.type
_entity.pdbx_description
1 polymer ?
#
loop_
_entity_poly.entity_id
_entity_poly.type
_entity_poly.pdbx_seq_one_letter_code
_entity_poly.pdbx_strand_id
1 'polypeptide(L)'
;MIQTEIIELTKANGTTAYIKAEPEYENDGQGQYFNNAYQLYTTDEAGHLHFTTMGISPEIGENTPVQKDVDNADHIGHLTFDQYTEPQWKYFGEYLTDDEREQLIAHLQAKGDVS
;
A
#
# COMPACT_ATOMS: atom_id res chain seq x y z
N MET A 1 5.31 -0.98 17.46
CA MET A 1 4.13 -1.38 16.64
C MET A 1 4.28 -0.66 15.33
N ILE A 2 4.21 -1.39 14.23
CA ILE A 2 4.38 -0.85 12.89
C ILE A 2 3.07 -0.15 12.51
N GLN A 3 3.16 1.05 11.96
CA GLN A 3 1.99 1.85 11.63
C GLN A 3 1.89 2.07 10.13
N THR A 4 0.69 2.43 9.70
CA THR A 4 0.47 2.92 8.35
C THR A 4 1.27 4.20 8.16
N GLU A 5 1.98 4.30 7.05
CA GLU A 5 2.80 5.46 6.71
C GLU A 5 2.37 6.07 5.37
N ILE A 6 2.59 7.38 5.23
CA ILE A 6 2.46 8.10 3.95
C ILE A 6 3.87 8.49 3.54
N ILE A 7 4.28 8.05 2.36
CA ILE A 7 5.64 8.14 1.87
C ILE A 7 5.64 9.03 0.65
N GLU A 8 6.37 10.12 0.74
CA GLU A 8 6.61 11.02 -0.39
C GLU A 8 7.70 10.43 -1.28
N LEU A 9 7.39 10.27 -2.57
CA LEU A 9 8.31 9.83 -3.61
C LEU A 9 8.49 10.93 -4.64
N THR A 10 9.74 11.17 -5.05
CA THR A 10 10.02 12.02 -6.20
C THR A 10 10.05 11.15 -7.44
N LYS A 11 9.09 11.35 -8.35
CA LYS A 11 9.03 10.65 -9.63
C LYS A 11 10.12 11.10 -10.58
N ALA A 12 10.47 10.25 -11.55
CA ALA A 12 11.50 10.55 -12.55
C ALA A 12 11.25 11.83 -13.37
N ASN A 13 9.99 12.26 -13.49
CA ASN A 13 9.61 13.51 -14.16
C ASN A 13 9.69 14.76 -13.25
N GLY A 14 10.19 14.63 -12.03
CA GLY A 14 10.29 15.70 -11.03
C GLY A 14 8.99 16.02 -10.30
N THR A 15 7.92 15.24 -10.51
CA THR A 15 6.67 15.39 -9.74
C THR A 15 6.71 14.60 -8.45
N THR A 16 6.01 15.08 -7.44
CA THR A 16 5.84 14.37 -6.17
C THR A 16 4.66 13.40 -6.26
N ALA A 17 4.82 12.22 -5.69
CA ALA A 17 3.77 11.24 -5.49
C ALA A 17 3.73 10.79 -4.04
N TYR A 18 2.56 10.45 -3.54
CA TYR A 18 2.39 9.96 -2.18
C TYR A 18 1.91 8.52 -2.21
N ILE A 19 2.61 7.66 -1.48
CA ILE A 19 2.30 6.24 -1.33
C ILE A 19 1.91 5.97 0.12
N LYS A 20 0.72 5.43 0.32
CA LYS A 20 0.29 4.91 1.61
C LYS A 20 0.78 3.47 1.73
N ALA A 21 1.57 3.18 2.76
CA ALA A 21 2.02 1.84 3.10
C ALA A 21 1.28 1.35 4.35
N GLU A 22 0.44 0.32 4.19
CA GLU A 22 -0.31 -0.29 5.28
C GLU A 22 0.35 -1.61 5.69
N PRO A 23 0.83 -1.76 6.94
CA PRO A 23 1.44 -3.00 7.39
C PRO A 23 0.41 -4.12 7.47
N GLU A 24 0.81 -5.30 7.01
CA GLU A 24 0.02 -6.51 7.11
C GLU A 24 0.34 -7.28 8.38
N TYR A 25 -0.72 -7.85 8.94
CA TYR A 25 -0.67 -8.55 10.20
C TYR A 25 -1.31 -9.92 10.04
N GLU A 26 -0.59 -10.94 10.47
CA GLU A 26 -1.08 -12.31 10.53
C GLU A 26 -1.45 -12.67 11.96
N ASN A 27 -2.33 -13.66 12.08
CA ASN A 27 -2.74 -14.23 13.35
C ASN A 27 -2.48 -15.74 13.31
N ASP A 28 -1.59 -16.21 14.17
CA ASP A 28 -1.23 -17.63 14.31
C ASP A 28 -2.09 -18.37 15.35
N GLY A 29 -3.11 -17.72 15.90
CA GLY A 29 -3.94 -18.22 17.00
C GLY A 29 -3.34 -17.98 18.40
N GLN A 30 -2.11 -17.46 18.51
CA GLN A 30 -1.47 -17.04 19.77
C GLN A 30 -1.39 -15.52 19.90
N GLY A 31 -1.39 -14.80 18.78
CA GLY A 31 -1.41 -13.35 18.76
C GLY A 31 -1.38 -12.79 17.34
N GLN A 32 -1.55 -11.49 17.22
CA GLN A 32 -1.35 -10.78 15.96
C GLN A 32 0.11 -10.32 15.87
N TYR A 33 0.79 -10.66 14.78
CA TYR A 33 2.16 -10.24 14.51
C TYR A 33 2.27 -9.65 13.10
N PHE A 34 3.22 -8.75 12.93
CA PHE A 34 3.53 -8.17 11.63
C PHE A 34 4.22 -9.22 10.76
N ASN A 35 3.72 -9.44 9.55
CA ASN A 35 4.21 -10.51 8.67
C ASN A 35 5.28 -10.05 7.67
N ASN A 36 5.98 -8.93 7.95
CA ASN A 36 6.98 -8.35 7.06
C ASN A 36 6.43 -7.97 5.68
N ALA A 37 5.15 -7.60 5.62
CA ALA A 37 4.49 -7.25 4.39
C ALA A 37 3.70 -5.95 4.48
N TYR A 38 3.60 -5.24 3.36
CA TYR A 38 2.85 -4.00 3.23
C TYR A 38 1.95 -4.03 2.01
N GLN A 39 0.71 -3.59 2.20
CA GLN A 39 -0.15 -3.17 1.10
C GLN A 39 0.15 -1.72 0.74
N LEU A 40 0.27 -1.43 -0.55
CA LEU A 40 0.69 -0.13 -1.05
C LEU A 40 -0.42 0.50 -1.89
N TYR A 41 -0.65 1.79 -1.65
CA TYR A 41 -1.67 2.55 -2.35
C TYR A 41 -1.17 3.92 -2.82
N THR A 42 -1.65 4.42 -3.95
CA THR A 42 -1.55 5.85 -4.26
C THR A 42 -2.48 6.66 -3.38
N THR A 43 -2.03 7.83 -2.98
CA THR A 43 -2.77 8.71 -2.09
C THR A 43 -2.44 10.17 -2.37
N ASP A 44 -3.19 11.09 -1.76
CA ASP A 44 -2.75 12.47 -1.54
C ASP A 44 -1.78 12.59 -0.34
N GLU A 45 -1.25 13.79 -0.11
CA GLU A 45 -0.36 14.11 1.04
C GLU A 45 -1.01 13.79 2.40
N ALA A 46 -2.34 13.84 2.48
CA ALA A 46 -3.09 13.60 3.72
C ALA A 46 -3.42 12.11 3.96
N GLY A 47 -3.10 11.22 3.02
CA GLY A 47 -3.37 9.78 3.16
C GLY A 47 -4.74 9.35 2.64
N HIS A 48 -5.46 10.21 1.91
CA HIS A 48 -6.72 9.86 1.29
C HIS A 48 -6.51 9.08 0.00
N LEU A 49 -7.15 7.93 -0.08
CA LEU A 49 -7.26 7.15 -1.30
C LEU A 49 -8.28 7.81 -2.24
N HIS A 50 -7.97 7.91 -3.52
CA HIS A 50 -8.86 8.37 -4.57
C HIS A 50 -9.88 7.29 -4.94
N PHE A 51 -10.86 7.05 -4.06
CA PHE A 51 -11.98 6.18 -4.40
C PHE A 51 -12.69 6.71 -5.66
N THR A 52 -12.51 6.01 -6.78
CA THR A 52 -13.29 6.28 -7.97
C THR A 52 -14.68 5.71 -7.70
N THR A 53 -15.57 6.54 -7.15
CA THR A 53 -16.97 6.16 -7.01
C THR A 53 -17.53 5.97 -8.43
N MET A 54 -17.65 4.72 -8.88
CA MET A 54 -18.51 4.42 -10.01
C MET A 54 -19.91 4.90 -9.61
N GLY A 55 -20.38 5.98 -10.23
CA GLY A 55 -21.64 6.62 -9.89
C GLY A 55 -22.78 5.61 -9.96
N ILE A 56 -23.22 5.12 -8.80
CA ILE A 56 -24.42 4.31 -8.70
C ILE A 56 -25.59 5.29 -8.86
N SER A 57 -26.40 5.09 -9.91
CA SER A 57 -27.66 5.82 -10.02
C SER A 57 -28.49 5.54 -8.76
N PRO A 58 -29.11 6.57 -8.13
CA PRO A 58 -29.78 6.41 -6.85
C PRO A 58 -31.13 5.71 -7.09
N GLU A 59 -31.13 4.38 -7.11
CA GLU A 59 -32.34 3.60 -6.88
C GLU A 59 -32.26 2.94 -5.51
N ILE A 60 -33.41 2.99 -4.84
CA ILE A 60 -33.54 3.02 -3.39
C ILE A 60 -33.25 1.65 -2.77
N GLY A 61 -32.32 1.66 -1.81
CA GLY A 61 -32.34 0.79 -0.64
C GLY A 61 -31.91 -0.65 -0.86
N GLU A 62 -30.63 -0.92 -0.65
CA GLU A 62 -30.17 -2.17 -0.07
C GLU A 62 -28.83 -1.92 0.64
N ASN A 63 -28.67 -2.46 1.86
CA ASN A 63 -27.40 -2.48 2.58
C ASN A 63 -26.43 -3.37 1.80
N THR A 64 -25.75 -2.83 0.81
CA THR A 64 -24.68 -3.55 0.13
C THR A 64 -23.50 -3.64 1.09
N PRO A 65 -23.03 -4.83 1.48
CA PRO A 65 -21.79 -4.94 2.23
C PRO A 65 -20.70 -4.27 1.40
N VAL A 66 -19.88 -3.42 2.04
CA VAL A 66 -18.74 -2.76 1.40
C VAL A 66 -17.90 -3.84 0.75
N GLN A 67 -18.04 -3.96 -0.57
CA GLN A 67 -17.31 -4.94 -1.36
C GLN A 67 -15.84 -4.55 -1.19
N LYS A 68 -15.03 -5.48 -0.70
CA LYS A 68 -13.59 -5.28 -0.55
C LYS A 68 -13.04 -5.23 -1.98
N ASP A 69 -13.01 -4.02 -2.54
CA ASP A 69 -12.72 -3.75 -3.93
C ASP A 69 -11.29 -4.21 -4.24
N VAL A 70 -11.20 -5.33 -4.95
CA VAL A 70 -9.97 -5.79 -5.60
C VAL A 70 -9.69 -4.94 -6.86
N ASP A 71 -10.61 -4.05 -7.23
CA ASP A 71 -10.51 -3.03 -8.29
C ASP A 71 -10.33 -1.61 -7.72
N ASN A 72 -9.71 -1.46 -6.54
CA ASN A 72 -9.35 -0.14 -6.04
C ASN A 72 -8.22 0.44 -6.91
N ALA A 73 -8.54 1.43 -7.75
CA ALA A 73 -7.58 2.05 -8.67
C ALA A 73 -6.32 2.59 -7.95
N ASP A 74 -6.42 2.84 -6.65
CA ASP A 74 -5.28 3.26 -5.84
C ASP A 74 -4.40 2.13 -5.34
N HIS A 75 -4.87 0.87 -5.31
CA HIS A 75 -4.03 -0.24 -4.90
C HIS A 75 -2.97 -0.51 -5.96
N ILE A 76 -1.71 -0.23 -5.62
CA ILE A 76 -0.60 -0.37 -6.57
C ILE A 76 0.15 -1.68 -6.37
N GLY A 77 0.13 -2.28 -5.19
CA GLY A 77 0.73 -3.60 -5.01
C GLY A 77 1.04 -3.97 -3.58
N HIS A 78 1.90 -4.97 -3.45
CA HIS A 78 2.26 -5.64 -2.22
C HIS A 78 3.78 -5.79 -2.12
N LEU A 79 4.36 -5.36 -1.01
CA LEU A 79 5.80 -5.49 -0.75
C LEU A 79 6.02 -6.43 0.42
N THR A 80 6.81 -7.48 0.21
CA THR A 80 7.20 -8.42 1.27
C THR A 80 8.70 -8.38 1.46
N PHE A 81 9.15 -8.38 2.71
CA PHE A 81 10.54 -8.49 3.09
C PHE A 81 10.80 -9.90 3.59
N ASP A 82 11.48 -10.71 2.78
CA ASP A 82 11.97 -12.00 3.24
C ASP A 82 13.27 -11.78 4.02
N GLN A 83 13.41 -12.47 5.15
CA GLN A 83 14.59 -12.46 6.01
C GLN A 83 15.79 -13.21 5.38
N TYR A 84 15.56 -13.95 4.30
CA TYR A 84 16.59 -14.75 3.62
C TYR A 84 16.88 -14.33 2.17
N THR A 85 16.09 -13.41 1.60
CA THR A 85 16.28 -12.93 0.22
C THR A 85 15.96 -11.42 0.13
N GLU A 86 16.48 -10.75 -0.90
CA GLU A 86 16.19 -9.34 -1.17
C GLU A 86 14.67 -9.06 -1.16
N PRO A 87 14.21 -7.85 -0.77
CA PRO A 87 12.79 -7.51 -0.70
C PRO A 87 12.03 -7.97 -1.95
N GLN A 88 11.06 -8.86 -1.76
CA GLN A 88 10.28 -9.44 -2.85
C GLN A 88 9.08 -8.53 -3.10
N TRP A 89 9.25 -7.61 -4.05
CA TRP A 89 8.18 -6.75 -4.52
C TRP A 89 7.20 -7.52 -5.40
N LYS A 90 5.93 -7.64 -4.99
CA LYS A 90 4.84 -8.25 -5.79
C LYS A 90 3.85 -7.18 -6.24
N TYR A 91 4.02 -6.74 -7.48
CA TYR A 91 3.28 -5.65 -8.06
C TYR A 91 1.96 -6.08 -8.70
N PHE A 92 0.89 -5.30 -8.51
CA PHE A 92 -0.42 -5.58 -9.13
C PHE A 92 -1.05 -4.36 -9.88
N GLY A 93 -0.44 -3.16 -9.89
CA GLY A 93 -1.02 -1.91 -10.48
C GLY A 93 -0.22 -1.20 -11.61
N GLU A 94 -0.28 0.15 -11.72
CA GLU A 94 0.51 0.99 -12.67
C GLU A 94 1.91 1.46 -12.18
N TYR A 95 2.94 0.95 -12.85
CA TYR A 95 4.39 0.96 -12.58
C TYR A 95 4.98 2.15 -11.76
N LEU A 96 5.47 1.87 -10.55
CA LEU A 96 6.62 2.58 -9.99
C LEU A 96 7.89 2.19 -10.77
N THR A 97 8.76 3.15 -11.06
CA THR A 97 10.09 2.89 -11.65
C THR A 97 11.00 2.18 -10.63
N ASP A 98 12.12 1.61 -11.10
CA ASP A 98 13.05 0.92 -10.19
C ASP A 98 13.65 1.90 -9.16
N ASP A 99 13.99 3.13 -9.56
CA ASP A 99 14.45 4.19 -8.65
C ASP A 99 13.39 4.58 -7.61
N GLU A 100 12.11 4.63 -7.99
CA GLU A 100 10.99 4.92 -7.08
C GLU A 100 10.78 3.78 -6.09
N ARG A 101 10.94 2.52 -6.53
CA ARG A 101 10.87 1.35 -5.66
C ARG A 101 12.02 1.31 -4.67
N GLU A 102 13.25 1.61 -5.10
CA GLU A 102 14.41 1.68 -4.21
C GLU A 102 14.24 2.75 -3.13
N GLN A 103 13.72 3.94 -3.48
CA GLN A 103 13.41 4.99 -2.51
C GLN A 103 12.39 4.52 -1.46
N LEU A 104 11.33 3.84 -1.90
CA LEU A 104 10.28 3.32 -1.03
C LEU A 104 10.80 2.20 -0.10
N ILE A 105 11.56 1.25 -0.64
CA ILE A 105 12.18 0.17 0.12
C ILE A 105 13.13 0.74 1.16
N ALA A 106 13.99 1.69 0.78
CA ALA A 106 14.93 2.34 1.69
C ALA A 106 14.20 3.08 2.83
N HIS A 107 13.07 3.74 2.53
CA HIS A 107 12.27 4.42 3.54
C HIS A 107 11.71 3.44 4.59
N LEU A 108 11.10 2.33 4.13
CA LEU A 108 10.51 1.31 5.01
C LEU A 108 11.60 0.57 5.82
N GLN A 109 12.75 0.28 5.22
CA GLN A 109 13.88 -0.35 5.93
C GLN A 109 14.51 0.58 6.98
N ALA A 110 14.71 1.87 6.66
CA ALA A 110 15.34 2.83 7.57
C ALA A 110 14.56 3.06 8.87
N LYS A 111 13.25 2.82 8.86
CA LYS A 111 12.37 2.92 10.03
C LYS A 111 12.46 1.72 10.98
N GLY A 112 13.24 0.68 10.64
CA GLY A 112 13.43 -0.49 11.48
C GLY A 112 12.25 -1.46 11.46
N ASP A 113 11.39 -1.35 10.45
CA ASP A 113 10.21 -2.19 10.29
C ASP A 113 10.52 -3.56 9.70
N VAL A 114 11.74 -3.76 9.19
CA VAL A 114 12.20 -5.02 8.59
C VAL A 114 13.71 -5.07 8.67
N SER A 115 14.20 -5.95 9.54
CA SER A 115 15.60 -6.22 9.87
C SER A 115 15.95 -7.66 9.58
#